data_AF-A0A1Y4UKT3-F1
#
_entry.id   AF-A0A1Y4UKT3-F1
#
_cell.length_a   1.000
_cell.length_b   1.000
_cell.length_c   1.000
_cell.angle_alpha   90.00
_cell.angle_beta   90.00
_cell.angle_gamma   90.00
#
_symmetry.space_group_name_H-M   'P 1'
#
loop_
_entity.id
_entity.type
_entity.pdbx_description
1 polymer ?
#
loop_
_entity_poly.entity_id
_entity_poly.type
_entity_poly.pdbx_seq_one_letter_code
_entity_poly.pdbx_strand_id
1 'polypeptide(L)'
;MILTLLNICTKKTEFIRESIESGKQFYLDRALNIKNSFFMNFFEFSIESTEADIYEYFVETECENNFFYDNIFLMDRERGRRFFKVMAIHNALKTVKLDSKVIDAKSMEKYIFNVFLFNEGEKKVYRLLYKCIMEYEMEFQRLFSITIAKYVFQRDKLSPFALAFIENFCYNSFNEFYNSFTKYISISRRLERVVE
;
A
#
# COMPACT_ATOMS: atom_id res chain seq x y z
N MET A 1 21.34 -26.33 -6.02
CA MET A 1 21.23 -24.93 -5.57
C MET A 1 20.24 -24.14 -6.42
N ILE A 2 20.43 -24.02 -7.75
CA ILE A 2 19.48 -23.33 -8.65
C ILE A 2 18.08 -23.96 -8.61
N LEU A 3 17.97 -25.28 -8.74
CA LEU A 3 16.68 -26.00 -8.63
C LEU A 3 15.99 -25.85 -7.26
N THR A 4 16.76 -25.61 -6.20
CA THR A 4 16.25 -25.44 -4.83
C THR A 4 15.68 -24.04 -4.65
N LEU A 5 16.39 -23.02 -5.14
CA LEU A 5 15.91 -21.63 -5.17
C LEU A 5 14.68 -21.48 -6.07
N LEU A 6 14.71 -22.06 -7.28
CA LEU A 6 13.56 -22.03 -8.19
C LEU A 6 12.32 -22.65 -7.56
N ASN A 7 12.46 -23.78 -6.87
CA ASN A 7 11.36 -24.45 -6.15
C ASN A 7 10.86 -23.66 -4.93
N ILE A 8 11.72 -22.91 -4.24
CA ILE A 8 11.32 -22.04 -3.14
C ILE A 8 10.55 -20.83 -3.68
N CYS A 9 11.03 -20.22 -4.76
CA CYS A 9 10.34 -19.10 -5.41
C CYS A 9 8.98 -19.55 -5.94
N THR A 10 8.87 -20.70 -6.63
CA THR A 10 7.57 -21.19 -7.14
C THR A 10 6.56 -21.43 -6.02
N LYS A 11 6.98 -22.06 -4.92
CA LYS A 11 6.08 -22.27 -3.76
C LYS A 11 5.65 -20.95 -3.10
N LYS A 12 6.56 -19.99 -3.01
CA LYS A 12 6.26 -18.66 -2.47
C LYS A 12 5.30 -17.88 -3.37
N THR A 13 5.50 -17.94 -4.69
CA THR A 13 4.61 -17.36 -5.69
C THR A 13 3.21 -17.99 -5.60
N GLU A 14 3.09 -19.32 -5.50
CA GLU A 14 1.80 -19.99 -5.30
C GLU A 14 1.09 -19.52 -4.03
N PHE A 15 1.82 -19.39 -2.92
CA PHE A 15 1.27 -18.94 -1.64
C PHE A 15 0.76 -17.50 -1.69
N ILE A 16 1.51 -16.61 -2.33
CA ILE A 16 1.09 -15.23 -2.59
C ILE A 16 -0.14 -15.21 -3.48
N ARG A 17 -0.13 -16.00 -4.56
CA ARG A 17 -1.26 -16.08 -5.48
C ARG A 17 -2.57 -16.39 -4.75
N GLU A 18 -2.57 -17.40 -3.89
CA GLU A 18 -3.75 -17.80 -3.10
C GLU A 18 -4.16 -16.76 -2.05
N SER A 19 -3.19 -16.01 -1.51
CA SER A 19 -3.39 -15.05 -0.43
C SER A 19 -3.76 -13.63 -0.92
N ILE A 20 -3.33 -13.25 -2.12
CA ILE A 20 -3.32 -11.86 -2.62
C ILE A 20 -4.28 -11.66 -3.79
N GLU A 21 -4.31 -12.54 -4.80
CA GLU A 21 -5.10 -12.28 -6.03
C GLU A 21 -6.60 -12.14 -5.74
N SER A 22 -7.12 -12.98 -4.83
CA SER A 22 -8.52 -12.87 -4.40
C SER A 22 -8.81 -11.57 -3.63
N GLY A 23 -7.82 -11.02 -2.91
CA GLY A 23 -7.90 -9.73 -2.24
C GLY A 23 -7.82 -8.56 -3.22
N LYS A 24 -6.93 -8.65 -4.22
CA LYS A 24 -6.80 -7.68 -5.32
C LYS A 24 -8.13 -7.50 -6.03
N GLN A 25 -8.69 -8.59 -6.59
CA GLN A 25 -9.90 -8.50 -7.40
C GLN A 25 -11.06 -7.91 -6.60
N PHE A 26 -11.19 -8.31 -5.33
CA PHE A 26 -12.21 -7.77 -4.43
C PHE A 26 -12.14 -6.25 -4.28
N TYR A 27 -10.95 -5.67 -4.14
CA TYR A 27 -10.81 -4.21 -4.03
C TYR A 27 -10.89 -3.50 -5.39
N LEU A 28 -10.41 -4.12 -6.47
CA LEU A 28 -10.53 -3.58 -7.82
C LEU A 28 -12.00 -3.41 -8.23
N ASP A 29 -12.82 -4.44 -8.03
CA ASP A 29 -14.25 -4.37 -8.34
C ASP A 29 -14.92 -3.21 -7.60
N ARG A 30 -14.51 -2.93 -6.36
CA ARG A 30 -15.02 -1.79 -5.58
C ARG A 30 -14.51 -0.45 -6.09
N ALA A 31 -13.24 -0.38 -6.49
CA ALA A 31 -12.63 0.81 -7.06
C ALA A 31 -13.31 1.20 -8.39
N LEU A 32 -13.53 0.24 -9.27
CA LEU A 32 -14.16 0.43 -10.59
C LEU A 32 -15.63 0.86 -10.50
N ASN A 33 -16.29 0.63 -9.37
CA ASN A 33 -17.65 1.11 -9.11
C ASN A 33 -17.71 2.58 -8.63
N ILE A 34 -16.56 3.26 -8.47
CA ILE A 34 -16.54 4.68 -8.12
C ILE A 34 -16.89 5.53 -9.34
N LYS A 35 -17.95 6.34 -9.23
CA LYS A 35 -18.35 7.28 -10.30
C LYS A 35 -17.31 8.36 -10.59
N ASN A 36 -16.58 8.81 -9.57
CA ASN A 36 -15.55 9.82 -9.73
C ASN A 36 -14.30 9.20 -10.36
N SER A 37 -14.01 9.57 -11.60
CA SER A 37 -12.94 8.99 -12.40
C SER A 37 -11.54 9.21 -11.81
N PHE A 38 -11.30 10.31 -11.08
CA PHE A 38 -10.04 10.51 -10.37
C PHE A 38 -9.82 9.45 -9.29
N PHE A 39 -10.80 9.29 -8.39
CA PHE A 39 -10.69 8.33 -7.29
C PHE A 39 -10.71 6.88 -7.80
N MET A 40 -11.52 6.57 -8.81
CA MET A 40 -11.50 5.28 -9.48
C MET A 40 -10.09 4.92 -9.95
N ASN A 41 -9.47 5.78 -10.78
CA ASN A 41 -8.12 5.56 -11.29
C ASN A 41 -7.07 5.53 -10.16
N PHE A 42 -7.20 6.39 -9.15
CA PHE A 42 -6.28 6.44 -8.03
C PHE A 42 -6.23 5.09 -7.29
N PHE A 43 -7.38 4.52 -6.96
CA PHE A 43 -7.44 3.25 -6.24
C PHE A 43 -7.08 2.07 -7.13
N GLU A 44 -7.44 2.08 -8.41
CA GLU A 44 -6.99 1.08 -9.38
C GLU A 44 -5.45 1.02 -9.42
N PHE A 45 -4.78 2.15 -9.66
CA PHE A 45 -3.31 2.22 -9.66
C PHE A 45 -2.72 1.82 -8.31
N SER A 46 -3.31 2.27 -7.20
CA SER A 46 -2.80 1.91 -5.87
C SER A 46 -2.88 0.40 -5.62
N ILE A 47 -3.91 -0.28 -6.11
CA ILE A 47 -4.09 -1.72 -5.94
C ILE A 47 -3.12 -2.48 -6.83
N GLU A 48 -3.02 -2.12 -8.11
CA GLU A 48 -2.08 -2.74 -9.06
C GLU A 48 -0.62 -2.57 -8.61
N SER A 49 -0.22 -1.36 -8.19
CA SER A 49 1.12 -1.12 -7.65
C SER A 49 1.39 -1.93 -6.38
N THR A 50 0.40 -2.06 -5.48
CA THR A 50 0.58 -2.84 -4.25
C THR A 50 0.76 -4.34 -4.55
N GLU A 51 0.09 -4.87 -5.57
CA GLU A 51 0.33 -6.26 -5.98
C GLU A 51 1.74 -6.44 -6.53
N ALA A 52 2.18 -5.54 -7.42
CA ALA A 52 3.54 -5.56 -7.98
C ALA A 52 4.59 -5.51 -6.85
N ASP A 53 4.43 -4.61 -5.89
CA ASP A 53 5.25 -4.50 -4.68
C ASP A 53 5.34 -5.82 -3.91
N ILE A 54 4.22 -6.55 -3.79
CA ILE A 54 4.22 -7.84 -3.08
C ILE A 54 5.10 -8.84 -3.84
N TYR A 55 4.94 -9.00 -5.15
CA TYR A 55 5.75 -9.94 -5.92
C TYR A 55 7.24 -9.56 -5.86
N GLU A 56 7.57 -8.29 -6.06
CA GLU A 56 8.94 -7.81 -6.04
C GLU A 56 9.58 -7.99 -4.65
N TYR A 57 8.98 -7.47 -3.59
CA TYR A 57 9.63 -7.40 -2.28
C TYR A 57 9.46 -8.68 -1.45
N PHE A 58 8.43 -9.48 -1.68
CA PHE A 58 8.21 -10.70 -0.89
C PHE A 58 8.87 -11.93 -1.54
N VAL A 59 9.04 -11.92 -2.87
CA VAL A 59 9.55 -13.08 -3.62
C VAL A 59 10.88 -12.81 -4.30
N GLU A 60 10.96 -11.75 -5.11
CA GLU A 60 12.06 -11.57 -6.07
C GLU A 60 13.29 -10.89 -5.44
N THR A 61 13.07 -9.97 -4.49
CA THR A 61 14.13 -9.19 -3.88
C THR A 61 14.93 -10.02 -2.87
N GLU A 62 16.00 -10.64 -3.35
CA GLU A 62 16.98 -11.31 -2.50
C GLU A 62 17.95 -10.28 -1.88
N CYS A 63 17.69 -9.89 -0.63
CA CYS A 63 18.60 -9.05 0.14
C CYS A 63 18.59 -9.39 1.63
N GLU A 64 19.67 -9.05 2.33
CA GLU A 64 19.75 -9.23 3.77
C GLU A 64 18.74 -8.34 4.50
N ASN A 65 18.10 -8.90 5.53
CA ASN A 65 17.08 -8.21 6.33
C ASN A 65 15.82 -7.80 5.53
N ASN A 66 15.53 -8.50 4.41
CA ASN A 66 14.25 -8.36 3.74
C ASN A 66 13.12 -8.83 4.67
N PHE A 67 12.51 -7.85 5.36
CA PHE A 67 11.48 -8.10 6.34
C PHE A 67 10.27 -8.85 5.76
N PHE A 68 9.88 -8.57 4.51
CA PHE A 68 8.72 -9.20 3.90
C PHE A 68 9.00 -10.64 3.49
N TYR A 69 10.15 -10.88 2.87
CA TYR A 69 10.61 -12.22 2.52
C TYR A 69 10.73 -13.13 3.75
N ASP A 70 11.27 -12.60 4.84
CA ASP A 70 11.42 -13.34 6.10
C ASP A 70 10.09 -13.70 6.76
N ASN A 71 9.02 -12.96 6.44
CA ASN A 71 7.68 -13.15 7.01
C ASN A 71 6.66 -13.68 6.00
N ILE A 72 7.07 -14.05 4.78
CA ILE A 72 6.16 -14.48 3.70
C ILE A 72 5.30 -15.67 4.10
N PHE A 73 5.84 -16.63 4.85
CA PHE A 73 5.10 -17.83 5.30
C PHE A 73 4.02 -17.52 6.35
N LEU A 74 4.01 -16.31 6.90
CA LEU A 74 2.89 -15.85 7.72
C LEU A 74 1.72 -15.40 6.87
N MET A 75 1.92 -15.06 5.59
CA MET A 75 0.85 -14.50 4.77
C MET A 75 -0.37 -15.42 4.71
N ASP A 76 -1.54 -14.83 4.73
CA ASP A 76 -2.79 -15.49 4.51
C ASP A 76 -3.73 -14.47 3.87
N ARG A 77 -4.96 -14.87 3.56
CA ARG A 77 -5.95 -13.96 2.96
C ARG A 77 -6.23 -12.73 3.83
N GLU A 78 -6.17 -12.86 5.15
CA GLU A 78 -6.42 -11.72 6.04
C GLU A 78 -5.24 -10.75 6.01
N ARG A 79 -4.01 -11.24 6.15
CA ARG A 79 -2.79 -10.41 6.10
C ARG A 79 -2.59 -9.78 4.72
N GLY A 80 -2.93 -10.49 3.65
CA GLY A 80 -3.00 -9.93 2.30
C GLY A 80 -3.94 -8.74 2.21
N ARG A 81 -5.16 -8.89 2.73
CA ARG A 81 -6.13 -7.78 2.83
C ARG A 81 -5.59 -6.63 3.67
N ARG A 82 -4.95 -6.90 4.81
CA ARG A 82 -4.35 -5.86 5.66
C ARG A 82 -3.22 -5.12 4.95
N PHE A 83 -2.42 -5.82 4.14
CA PHE A 83 -1.34 -5.21 3.36
C PHE A 83 -1.89 -4.23 2.31
N PHE A 84 -2.89 -4.63 1.53
CA PHE A 84 -3.59 -3.71 0.62
C PHE A 84 -4.14 -2.48 1.34
N LYS A 85 -4.78 -2.67 2.49
CA LYS A 85 -5.32 -1.56 3.28
C LYS A 85 -4.22 -0.59 3.72
N VAL A 86 -3.13 -1.09 4.31
CA VAL A 86 -2.07 -0.22 4.83
C VAL A 86 -1.36 0.52 3.69
N MET A 87 -1.09 -0.14 2.55
CA MET A 87 -0.51 0.53 1.38
C MET A 87 -1.44 1.57 0.77
N ALA A 88 -2.76 1.31 0.76
CA ALA A 88 -3.74 2.33 0.37
C ALA A 88 -3.69 3.55 1.30
N ILE A 89 -3.51 3.36 2.62
CA ILE A 89 -3.31 4.48 3.57
C ILE A 89 -2.05 5.27 3.16
N HIS A 90 -0.94 4.58 2.93
CA HIS A 90 0.33 5.22 2.56
C HIS A 90 0.16 6.13 1.34
N ASN A 91 -0.35 5.55 0.25
CA ASN A 91 -0.51 6.22 -1.02
C ASN A 91 -1.47 7.40 -0.90
N ALA A 92 -2.63 7.20 -0.25
CA ALA A 92 -3.62 8.25 -0.04
C ALA A 92 -3.05 9.43 0.74
N LEU A 93 -2.39 9.16 1.88
CA LEU A 93 -1.87 10.21 2.75
C LEU A 93 -0.72 10.98 2.09
N LYS A 94 0.22 10.29 1.44
CA LYS A 94 1.34 10.92 0.75
C LYS A 94 0.86 11.76 -0.43
N THR A 95 -0.07 11.26 -1.24
CA THR A 95 -0.66 12.05 -2.34
C THR A 95 -1.43 13.25 -1.82
N VAL A 96 -2.26 13.11 -0.78
CA VAL A 96 -2.96 14.25 -0.15
C VAL A 96 -1.96 15.28 0.39
N LYS A 97 -0.84 14.85 0.97
CA LYS A 97 0.19 15.76 1.46
C LYS A 97 0.85 16.55 0.33
N LEU A 98 1.24 15.87 -0.75
CA LEU A 98 1.89 16.49 -1.91
C LEU A 98 0.95 17.48 -2.63
N ASP A 99 -0.32 17.11 -2.78
CA ASP A 99 -1.32 17.87 -3.56
C ASP A 99 -2.45 18.41 -2.69
N SER A 100 -2.14 18.83 -1.46
CA SER A 100 -3.12 19.27 -0.45
C SER A 100 -4.02 20.44 -0.87
N LYS A 101 -3.58 21.24 -1.84
CA LYS A 101 -4.37 22.35 -2.42
C LYS A 101 -5.40 21.88 -3.46
N VAL A 102 -5.25 20.65 -3.94
CA VAL A 102 -5.95 20.12 -5.11
C VAL A 102 -6.82 18.91 -4.72
N ILE A 103 -6.31 18.03 -3.86
CA ILE A 103 -7.05 16.86 -3.38
C ILE A 103 -7.70 17.18 -2.03
N ASP A 104 -9.03 17.09 -1.98
CA ASP A 104 -9.77 17.19 -0.72
C ASP A 104 -9.53 15.93 0.15
N ALA A 105 -8.90 16.14 1.30
CA ALA A 105 -8.59 15.08 2.26
C ALA A 105 -9.84 14.35 2.77
N LYS A 106 -10.98 15.04 2.91
CA LYS A 106 -12.24 14.42 3.36
C LYS A 106 -12.82 13.49 2.30
N SER A 107 -12.74 13.88 1.04
CA SER A 107 -13.12 13.02 -0.08
C SER A 107 -12.23 11.79 -0.15
N MET A 108 -10.91 11.96 -0.04
CA MET A 108 -9.97 10.83 0.02
C MET A 108 -10.32 9.86 1.17
N GLU A 109 -10.54 10.39 2.39
CA GLU A 109 -10.96 9.61 3.55
C GLU A 109 -12.26 8.82 3.28
N LYS A 110 -13.26 9.48 2.70
CA LYS A 110 -14.55 8.85 2.38
C LYS A 110 -14.38 7.69 1.40
N TYR A 111 -13.63 7.90 0.31
CA TYR A 111 -13.48 6.86 -0.71
C TYR A 111 -12.60 5.70 -0.25
N ILE A 112 -11.45 5.95 0.41
CA ILE A 112 -10.58 4.87 0.89
C ILE A 112 -11.32 3.97 1.89
N PHE A 113 -12.11 4.54 2.81
CA PHE A 113 -12.90 3.76 3.76
C PHE A 113 -13.95 2.90 3.08
N ASN A 114 -14.53 3.38 1.98
CA ASN A 114 -15.52 2.62 1.23
C ASN A 114 -14.86 1.53 0.39
N VAL A 115 -13.85 1.85 -0.43
CA VAL A 115 -13.19 0.88 -1.31
C VAL A 115 -12.61 -0.27 -0.49
N PHE A 116 -11.87 0.05 0.55
CA PHE A 116 -11.15 -0.96 1.33
C PHE A 116 -11.92 -1.48 2.55
N LEU A 117 -13.17 -1.05 2.79
CA LEU A 117 -13.98 -1.50 3.92
C LEU A 117 -13.25 -1.38 5.26
N PHE A 118 -12.87 -0.16 5.61
CA PHE A 118 -12.19 0.09 6.88
C PHE A 118 -13.17 -0.06 8.06
N ASN A 119 -12.79 -0.82 9.08
CA ASN A 119 -13.48 -0.87 10.37
C ASN A 119 -13.12 0.35 11.23
N GLU A 120 -13.81 0.54 12.36
CA GLU A 120 -13.60 1.72 13.21
C GLU A 120 -12.17 1.83 13.78
N GLY A 121 -11.49 0.72 14.02
CA GLY A 121 -10.08 0.72 14.42
C GLY A 121 -9.18 1.22 13.30
N GLU A 122 -9.35 0.69 12.09
CA GLU A 122 -8.60 1.10 10.89
C GLU A 122 -8.85 2.57 10.53
N LYS A 123 -10.09 3.06 10.65
CA LYS A 123 -10.42 4.48 10.47
C LYS A 123 -9.70 5.37 11.47
N LYS A 124 -9.60 4.95 12.75
CA LYS A 124 -8.82 5.68 13.77
C LYS A 124 -7.34 5.71 13.42
N VAL A 125 -6.76 4.58 12.99
CA VAL A 125 -5.36 4.50 12.54
C VAL A 125 -5.11 5.45 11.37
N TYR A 126 -5.98 5.43 10.34
CA TYR A 126 -5.88 6.36 9.21
C TYR A 126 -5.86 7.82 9.66
N ARG A 127 -6.79 8.23 10.54
CA ARG A 127 -6.87 9.62 11.01
C ARG A 127 -5.67 10.03 11.85
N LEU A 128 -5.12 9.12 12.67
CA LEU A 128 -3.89 9.38 13.43
C LEU A 128 -2.69 9.55 12.51
N LEU A 129 -2.56 8.68 11.50
CA LEU A 129 -1.50 8.78 10.49
C LEU A 129 -1.66 10.05 9.62
N TYR A 130 -2.89 10.44 9.28
CA TYR A 130 -3.18 11.71 8.60
C TYR A 130 -2.72 12.90 9.44
N LYS A 131 -3.04 12.93 10.74
CA LYS A 131 -2.55 13.99 11.63
C LYS A 131 -1.02 13.99 11.67
N CYS A 132 -0.41 12.81 11.77
CA CYS A 132 1.05 12.65 11.80
C CYS A 132 1.71 13.19 10.53
N ILE A 133 1.26 12.84 9.31
CA ILE A 133 1.90 13.32 8.08
C ILE A 133 1.73 14.83 7.86
N MET A 134 0.65 15.40 8.39
CA MET A 134 0.37 16.83 8.25
C MET A 134 1.19 17.68 9.23
N GLU A 135 1.37 17.22 10.47
CA GLU A 135 2.04 17.97 11.55
C GLU A 135 3.51 17.54 11.79
N TYR A 136 3.83 16.27 11.54
CA TYR A 136 5.08 15.57 11.93
C TYR A 136 5.59 14.69 10.78
N GLU A 137 5.86 15.33 9.63
CA GLU A 137 6.20 14.63 8.39
C GLU A 137 7.48 13.79 8.50
N MET A 138 8.47 14.25 9.28
CA MET A 138 9.74 13.53 9.48
C MET A 138 9.53 12.22 10.25
N GLU A 139 8.54 12.18 11.14
CA GLU A 139 8.21 11.05 12.01
C GLU A 139 7.24 10.07 11.34
N PHE A 140 6.49 10.53 10.34
CA PHE A 140 5.48 9.72 9.64
C PHE A 140 6.07 8.44 9.08
N GLN A 141 7.20 8.52 8.37
CA GLN A 141 7.80 7.37 7.70
C GLN A 141 8.06 6.23 8.70
N ARG A 142 8.75 6.56 9.80
CA ARG A 142 9.08 5.61 10.85
C ARG A 142 7.83 5.02 11.51
N LEU A 143 6.86 5.87 11.85
CA LEU A 143 5.61 5.42 12.49
C LEU A 143 4.81 4.50 11.57
N PHE A 144 4.79 4.83 10.28
CA PHE A 144 4.10 4.04 9.27
C PHE A 144 4.75 2.67 9.05
N SER A 145 6.08 2.61 8.96
CA SER A 145 6.83 1.35 8.85
C SER A 145 6.60 0.42 10.05
N ILE A 146 6.55 0.98 11.28
CA ILE A 146 6.17 0.22 12.48
C ILE A 146 4.72 -0.27 12.38
N THR A 147 3.81 0.57 11.84
CA THR A 147 2.40 0.21 11.65
C THR A 147 2.26 -0.98 10.70
N ILE A 148 3.01 -1.03 9.59
CA ILE A 148 3.02 -2.20 8.68
C ILE A 148 3.42 -3.47 9.43
N ALA A 149 4.57 -3.44 10.11
CA ALA A 149 5.10 -4.62 10.80
C ALA A 149 4.13 -5.16 11.86
N LYS A 150 3.49 -4.26 12.61
CA LYS A 150 2.54 -4.63 13.65
C LYS A 150 1.18 -5.07 13.08
N TYR A 151 0.63 -4.32 12.13
CA TYR A 151 -0.72 -4.54 11.63
C TYR A 151 -0.82 -5.79 10.74
N VAL A 152 0.14 -5.96 9.84
CA VAL A 152 0.16 -7.07 8.89
C VAL A 152 0.77 -8.30 9.53
N PHE A 153 1.94 -8.17 10.17
CA PHE A 153 2.73 -9.33 10.61
C PHE A 153 2.73 -9.57 12.11
N GLN A 154 2.08 -8.72 12.91
CA GLN A 154 2.06 -8.82 14.38
C GLN A 154 3.47 -8.86 14.99
N ARG A 155 4.41 -8.11 14.40
CA ARG A 155 5.77 -7.96 14.91
C ARG A 155 5.89 -6.68 15.72
N ASP A 156 6.00 -6.82 17.04
CA ASP A 156 6.18 -5.67 17.96
C ASP A 156 7.63 -5.20 18.08
N LYS A 157 8.60 -6.05 17.74
CA LYS A 157 10.03 -5.73 17.79
C LYS A 157 10.62 -5.82 16.39
N LEU A 158 11.19 -4.72 15.94
CA LEU A 158 11.94 -4.62 14.70
C LEU A 158 13.41 -4.38 15.02
N SER A 159 14.31 -5.07 14.32
CA SER A 159 15.70 -4.67 14.30
C SER A 159 15.83 -3.32 13.55
N PRO A 160 16.89 -2.53 13.81
CA PRO A 160 17.13 -1.31 13.05
C PRO A 160 17.21 -1.56 11.53
N PHE A 161 17.76 -2.70 11.12
CA PHE A 161 17.87 -3.08 9.71
C PHE A 161 16.51 -3.41 9.09
N ALA A 162 15.66 -4.17 9.77
CA ALA A 162 14.31 -4.46 9.28
C ALA A 162 13.46 -3.18 9.18
N LEU A 163 13.60 -2.26 10.16
CA LEU A 163 12.93 -0.97 10.10
C LEU A 163 13.38 -0.15 8.89
N ALA A 164 14.70 -0.01 8.70
CA ALA A 164 15.26 0.71 7.56
C ALA A 164 14.85 0.09 6.21
N PHE A 165 14.74 -1.23 6.15
CA PHE A 165 14.25 -1.93 4.97
C PHE A 165 12.79 -1.56 4.64
N ILE A 166 11.89 -1.59 5.64
CA ILE A 166 10.48 -1.20 5.44
C ILE A 166 10.39 0.29 5.08
N GLU A 167 11.21 1.15 5.69
CA GLU A 167 11.24 2.58 5.36
C GLU A 167 11.66 2.82 3.90
N ASN A 168 12.69 2.11 3.41
CA ASN A 168 13.09 2.17 2.00
C ASN A 168 12.03 1.62 1.06
N PHE A 169 11.43 0.49 1.41
CA PHE A 169 10.30 -0.08 0.66
C PHE A 169 9.18 0.95 0.49
N CYS A 170 8.70 1.54 1.58
CA CYS A 170 7.60 2.52 1.52
C CYS A 170 7.96 3.74 0.66
N TYR A 171 9.22 4.20 0.70
CA TYR A 171 9.69 5.29 -0.15
C TYR A 171 9.66 4.91 -1.64
N ASN A 172 10.24 3.76 -2.00
CA ASN A 172 10.31 3.30 -3.39
C ASN A 172 8.92 3.00 -3.95
N SER A 173 8.12 2.20 -3.24
CA SER A 173 6.75 1.84 -3.60
C SER A 173 5.90 3.09 -3.90
N PHE A 174 5.94 4.09 -3.02
CA PHE A 174 5.18 5.32 -3.25
C PHE A 174 5.68 6.11 -4.47
N ASN A 175 6.99 6.23 -4.66
CA ASN A 175 7.54 6.97 -5.79
C ASN A 175 7.17 6.30 -7.12
N GLU A 176 7.24 4.98 -7.20
CA GLU A 176 6.87 4.23 -8.40
C GLU A 176 5.38 4.33 -8.70
N PHE A 177 4.53 4.16 -7.68
CA PHE A 177 3.09 4.41 -7.77
C PHE A 177 2.80 5.83 -8.27
N TYR A 178 3.36 6.84 -7.60
CA TYR A 178 3.03 8.24 -7.84
C TYR A 178 3.53 8.71 -9.21
N ASN A 179 4.73 8.27 -9.61
CA ASN A 179 5.26 8.52 -10.94
C ASN A 179 4.38 7.87 -12.00
N SER A 180 3.97 6.62 -11.82
CA SER A 180 3.09 5.92 -12.77
C SER A 180 1.72 6.61 -12.88
N PHE A 181 1.17 7.05 -11.74
CA PHE A 181 -0.13 7.73 -11.68
C PHE A 181 -0.10 9.11 -12.35
N THR A 182 1.01 9.85 -12.24
CA THR A 182 1.13 11.22 -12.74
C THR A 182 1.87 11.35 -14.09
N LYS A 183 2.49 10.27 -14.60
CA LYS A 183 3.37 10.26 -15.78
C LYS A 183 2.81 10.98 -17.02
N TYR A 184 1.54 10.71 -17.34
CA TYR A 184 0.91 11.21 -18.58
C TYR A 184 -0.12 12.31 -18.33
N ILE A 185 -0.72 12.35 -17.14
CA ILE A 185 -1.76 13.31 -16.78
C ILE A 185 -1.54 13.73 -15.33
N SER A 186 -1.35 15.03 -15.11
CA SER A 186 -1.23 15.61 -13.76
C SER A 186 -2.52 15.46 -12.96
N ILE A 187 -2.41 15.50 -11.63
CA ILE A 187 -3.55 15.39 -10.71
C ILE A 187 -4.62 16.45 -10.99
N SER A 188 -4.22 17.71 -11.18
CA SER A 188 -5.16 18.80 -11.49
C SER A 188 -5.99 18.52 -12.75
N ARG A 189 -5.35 18.05 -13.82
CA ARG A 189 -6.06 17.67 -15.07
C ARG A 189 -6.98 16.48 -14.89
N ARG A 190 -6.61 15.51 -14.04
CA ARG A 190 -7.48 14.37 -13.72
C ARG A 190 -8.73 14.79 -12.96
N LEU A 191 -8.63 15.81 -12.11
CA LEU A 191 -9.76 16.34 -11.34
C LEU A 191 -10.68 17.25 -12.16
N GLU A 192 -10.14 18.01 -13.13
CA GLU A 192 -10.96 18.81 -14.06
C GLU A 192 -11.93 17.93 -14.87
N ARG A 193 -11.48 16.75 -15.32
CA ARG A 193 -12.29 15.77 -16.06
C ARG A 193 -13.40 15.09 -15.24
N VAL A 194 -13.52 15.40 -13.96
CA VAL A 194 -14.60 14.90 -13.09
C VAL A 194 -15.81 15.85 -13.09
N VAL A 195 -15.62 17.11 -13.50
CA VAL A 195 -16.63 18.18 -13.44
C VAL A 195 -17.50 18.26 -14.71
N GLU A 196 -17.15 17.50 -15.75
CA GLU A 196 -17.96 17.28 -16.96
C GLU A 196 -18.85 16.04 -16.84
#